data_AF-A0A290ZHQ1-F1
#
_entry.id   AF-A0A290ZHQ1-F1
#
_cell.length_a   1.000
_cell.length_b   1.000
_cell.length_c   1.000
_cell.angle_alpha   90.00
_cell.angle_beta   90.00
_cell.angle_gamma   90.00
#
_symmetry.space_group_name_H-M   'P 1'
#
loop_
_entity.id
_entity.type
_entity.pdbx_description
1 polymer ?
#
loop_
_entity_poly.entity_id
_entity_poly.type
_entity_poly.pdbx_seq_one_letter_code
_entity_poly.pdbx_strand_id
1 'polypeptide(L)'
;MGSLSGTDFGAHPACVGEDPELFFPFPGQHDQVAAAKSVCGRCPVRQACLAHALHHDAEGVWGGTTEDERRQLRVVVVDREAVA
;
A
#
# COMPACT_ATOMS: atom_id res chain seq x y z
N MET A 1 -19.20 -1.32 7.53
CA MET A 1 -18.17 -0.36 7.08
C MET A 1 -17.14 -0.23 8.20
N GLY A 2 -16.18 -1.16 8.25
CA GLY A 2 -15.18 -1.21 9.33
C GLY A 2 -14.03 -0.26 9.00
N SER A 3 -13.87 0.80 9.79
CA SER A 3 -12.66 1.61 9.78
C SER A 3 -11.50 0.72 10.24
N LEU A 4 -10.48 0.53 9.40
CA LEU A 4 -9.26 -0.18 9.76
C LEU A 4 -8.50 0.63 10.81
N SER A 5 -8.95 0.54 12.06
CA SER A 5 -8.20 1.06 13.20
C SER A 5 -6.99 0.16 13.42
N GLY A 6 -5.83 0.74 13.73
CA GLY A 6 -4.50 0.11 13.67
C GLY A 6 -4.26 -1.18 14.48
N THR A 7 -5.28 -1.76 15.12
CA THR A 7 -5.24 -3.05 15.80
C THR A 7 -5.38 -4.27 14.86
N ASP A 8 -5.87 -4.12 13.63
CA ASP A 8 -6.07 -5.26 12.71
C ASP A 8 -4.75 -5.89 12.22
N PHE A 9 -3.68 -5.10 12.22
CA PHE A 9 -2.36 -5.49 11.71
C PHE A 9 -1.35 -5.89 12.78
N GLY A 10 -1.74 -5.91 14.06
CA GLY A 10 -0.87 -6.32 15.19
C GLY A 10 0.20 -5.29 15.61
N ALA A 11 0.34 -4.16 14.91
CA ALA A 11 1.22 -3.04 15.29
C ALA A 11 0.68 -1.71 14.75
N HIS A 12 1.16 -0.59 15.31
CA HIS A 12 0.72 0.74 14.90
C HIS A 12 1.29 1.11 13.52
N PRO A 13 0.47 1.47 12.52
CA PRO A 13 0.96 1.89 11.21
C PRO A 13 1.70 3.22 11.29
N ALA A 14 2.87 3.30 10.65
CA ALA A 14 3.70 4.52 10.68
C ALA A 14 3.10 5.72 9.92
N CYS A 15 2.08 5.49 9.08
CA CYS A 15 1.35 6.56 8.40
C CYS A 15 0.32 7.26 9.31
N VAL A 16 -0.02 6.67 10.45
CA VAL A 16 -0.92 7.31 11.42
C VAL A 16 -0.17 8.47 12.06
N GLY A 17 -0.57 9.70 11.72
CA GLY A 17 0.08 10.95 12.16
C GLY A 17 0.75 11.74 11.04
N GLU A 18 0.88 11.17 9.85
CA GLU A 18 1.28 11.88 8.64
C GLU A 18 0.05 12.51 7.97
N ASP A 19 0.27 13.46 7.04
CA ASP A 19 -0.80 14.04 6.23
C ASP A 19 -1.43 12.97 5.31
N PRO A 20 -2.75 12.72 5.36
CA PRO A 20 -3.42 11.79 4.47
C PRO A 20 -3.19 12.09 2.98
N GLU A 21 -3.12 13.37 2.59
CA GLU A 21 -2.96 13.75 1.18
C GLU A 21 -1.64 13.22 0.61
N LEU A 22 -0.61 13.03 1.43
CA LEU A 22 0.67 12.43 1.04
C LEU A 22 0.50 11.08 0.34
N PHE A 23 -0.49 10.28 0.75
CA PHE A 23 -0.71 8.92 0.24
C PHE A 23 -1.63 8.86 -0.97
N PHE A 24 -2.20 9.99 -1.42
CA PHE A 24 -3.09 10.07 -2.58
C PHE A 24 -2.55 11.03 -3.66
N PRO A 25 -1.42 10.70 -4.32
CA PRO A 25 -0.83 11.54 -5.35
C PRO A 25 -1.63 11.50 -6.66
N PHE A 26 -1.85 12.68 -7.26
CA PHE A 26 -2.20 12.82 -8.69
C PHE A 26 -1.10 12.31 -9.62
N PRO A 27 -1.45 11.99 -10.89
CA PRO A 27 -0.50 11.57 -11.91
C PRO A 27 0.67 12.55 -12.07
N GLY A 28 1.90 12.03 -12.14
CA GLY A 28 3.13 12.80 -12.33
C GLY A 28 3.79 13.34 -11.05
N GLN A 29 3.17 13.18 -9.88
CA GLN A 29 3.75 13.61 -8.60
C GLN A 29 4.72 12.57 -8.02
N HIS A 30 5.83 12.34 -8.74
CA HIS A 30 6.83 11.33 -8.38
C HIS A 30 7.47 11.58 -7.00
N ASP A 31 7.70 12.84 -6.64
CA ASP A 31 8.28 13.20 -5.34
C ASP A 31 7.35 12.86 -4.17
N GLN A 32 6.04 13.11 -4.34
CA GLN A 32 5.03 12.75 -3.35
C GLN A 32 4.93 11.22 -3.18
N VAL A 33 4.96 10.47 -4.29
CA VAL A 33 5.02 9.00 -4.27
C VAL A 33 6.26 8.52 -3.51
N ALA A 34 7.43 9.12 -3.77
CA ALA A 34 8.68 8.75 -3.09
C ALA A 34 8.61 9.04 -1.58
N ALA A 35 8.06 10.18 -1.19
CA ALA A 35 7.85 10.55 0.20
C ALA A 35 6.90 9.58 0.92
N ALA A 36 5.75 9.25 0.32
CA ALA A 36 4.83 8.26 0.86
C ALA A 36 5.49 6.87 1.02
N LYS A 37 6.25 6.43 0.01
CA LYS A 37 7.01 5.17 0.06
C LYS A 37 8.07 5.15 1.15
N SER A 38 8.71 6.29 1.42
CA SER A 38 9.67 6.43 2.53
C SER A 38 9.00 6.15 3.88
N VAL A 39 7.81 6.70 4.12
CA VAL A 39 7.01 6.40 5.32
C VAL A 39 6.67 4.90 5.38
N CYS A 40 6.21 4.31 4.27
CA CYS A 40 5.91 2.89 4.23
C CYS A 40 7.14 2.01 4.52
N GLY A 41 8.34 2.43 4.12
CA GLY A 41 9.58 1.68 4.30
C GLY A 41 9.97 1.43 5.77
N ARG A 42 9.54 2.33 6.66
CA ARG A 42 9.73 2.24 8.12
C ARG A 42 8.49 1.71 8.87
N CYS A 43 7.44 1.31 8.13
CA CYS A 43 6.19 0.88 8.72
C CYS A 43 6.23 -0.60 9.14
N PRO A 44 5.94 -0.94 10.41
CA PRO A 44 6.00 -2.32 10.89
C PRO A 44 4.93 -3.23 10.28
N VAL A 45 3.83 -2.64 9.79
CA VAL A 45 2.70 -3.38 9.19
C VAL A 45 2.71 -3.36 7.67
N ARG A 46 3.82 -2.95 7.05
CA ARG A 46 3.92 -2.73 5.59
C ARG A 46 3.43 -3.94 4.78
N GLN A 47 3.85 -5.16 5.16
CA GLN A 47 3.49 -6.38 4.43
C GLN A 47 2.00 -6.70 4.53
N ALA A 48 1.43 -6.60 5.74
CA ALA A 48 0.01 -6.87 5.95
C ALA A 48 -0.88 -5.79 5.28
N CYS A 49 -0.45 -4.52 5.32
CA CYS A 49 -1.07 -3.43 4.59
C CYS A 49 -1.05 -3.65 3.06
N LEU A 50 0.07 -4.14 2.50
CA LEU A 50 0.15 -4.50 1.08
C LEU A 50 -0.81 -5.64 0.74
N ALA A 51 -0.83 -6.71 1.53
CA ALA A 51 -1.72 -7.86 1.33
C ALA A 51 -3.20 -7.42 1.32
N HIS A 52 -3.59 -6.57 2.27
CA HIS A 52 -4.91 -5.97 2.30
C HIS A 52 -5.22 -5.18 1.02
N ALA A 53 -4.33 -4.26 0.62
CA ALA A 53 -4.54 -3.43 -0.57
C ALA A 53 -4.61 -4.25 -1.88
N LEU A 54 -3.92 -5.40 -1.95
CA LEU A 54 -4.00 -6.31 -3.09
C LEU A 54 -5.40 -6.94 -3.22
N HIS A 55 -6.11 -7.18 -2.11
CA HIS A 55 -7.46 -7.77 -2.11
C HIS A 55 -8.60 -6.77 -2.26
N HIS A 56 -8.39 -5.50 -1.89
CA HIS A 56 -9.48 -4.52 -1.73
C HIS A 56 -9.49 -3.37 -2.76
N ASP A 57 -8.72 -3.48 -3.84
CA ASP A 57 -8.59 -2.42 -4.87
C ASP A 57 -8.43 -1.01 -4.30
N ALA A 58 -7.54 -0.89 -3.32
CA ALA A 58 -7.31 0.38 -2.65
C ALA A 58 -6.71 1.41 -3.61
N GLU A 59 -7.07 2.68 -3.47
CA GLU A 59 -6.48 3.81 -4.21
C GLU A 59 -5.28 4.40 -3.47
N GLY A 60 -4.33 5.00 -4.19
CA GLY A 60 -3.15 5.65 -3.59
C GLY A 60 -2.02 4.69 -3.18
N VAL A 61 -1.17 5.15 -2.26
CA VAL A 61 0.02 4.44 -1.80
C VAL A 61 -0.27 3.56 -0.58
N TRP A 62 -0.17 2.24 -0.75
CA TRP A 62 -0.41 1.24 0.29
C TRP A 62 0.74 0.25 0.36
N GLY A 63 1.22 -0.08 1.57
CA GLY A 63 2.31 -1.05 1.75
C GLY A 63 3.60 -0.72 0.98
N GLY A 64 3.80 0.54 0.59
CA GLY A 64 4.90 1.00 -0.24
C GLY A 64 4.71 0.78 -1.75
N THR A 65 3.47 0.64 -2.22
CA THR A 65 3.12 0.45 -3.63
C THR A 65 2.06 1.45 -4.08
N THR A 66 2.12 1.93 -5.31
CA THR A 66 1.02 2.64 -5.97
C THR A 66 -0.04 1.67 -6.50
N GLU A 67 -1.18 2.19 -6.97
CA GLU A 67 -2.19 1.35 -7.64
C GLU A 67 -1.63 0.62 -8.85
N ASP A 68 -0.91 1.32 -9.75
CA ASP A 68 -0.26 0.71 -10.92
C ASP A 68 0.72 -0.41 -10.53
N GLU A 69 1.52 -0.20 -9.48
CA GLU A 69 2.43 -1.22 -8.98
C GLU A 69 1.67 -2.44 -8.44
N ARG A 70 0.56 -2.23 -7.71
CA ARG A 70 -0.30 -3.33 -7.27
C ARG A 70 -0.95 -4.07 -8.43
N ARG A 71 -1.36 -3.35 -9.48
CA ARG A 71 -1.91 -3.94 -10.70
C ARG A 71 -0.89 -4.87 -11.36
N GLN A 72 0.37 -4.44 -11.47
CA GLN A 72 1.46 -5.27 -11.99
C GLN A 72 1.75 -6.48 -11.10
N LEU A 73 1.73 -6.32 -9.77
CA LEU A 73 1.92 -7.42 -8.83
C LEU A 73 0.83 -8.48 -8.98
N ARG A 74 -0.44 -8.08 -9.12
CA ARG A 74 -1.56 -9.01 -9.35
C ARG A 74 -1.35 -9.86 -10.60
N VAL A 75 -0.83 -9.26 -11.69
CA VAL A 75 -0.51 -9.96 -12.94
C VAL A 75 0.62 -10.98 -12.73
N VAL A 76 1.67 -10.63 -11.99
CA VAL A 76 2.79 -11.55 -11.75
C VAL A 76 2.41 -12.74 -10.85
N VAL A 77 1.50 -12.56 -9.89
CA VAL A 77 1.07 -13.68 -9.03
C VAL A 77 0.20 -14.68 -9.80
N VAL A 78 -0.71 -14.21 -10.66
CA VAL A 78 -1.54 -15.13 -11.47
C VAL A 78 -0.74 -15.92 -12.51
N ASP A 79 0.39 -15.39 -12.99
CA ASP A 79 1.28 -16.11 -13.91
C ASP A 79 2.07 -17.26 -13.22
N ARG A 80 2.19 -17.26 -11.89
CA ARG A 80 2.97 -18.28 -11.15
C ARG A 80 2.20 -19.55 -10.80
N GLU A 81 0.87 -19.52 -10.84
CA GLU A 81 0.01 -20.70 -10.65
C GLU A 81 -0.29 -21.43 -11.97
N ALA A 82 0.10 -20.87 -13.12
CA ALA A 82 0.01 -21.50 -14.44
C ALA A 82 1.22 -22.40 -14.78
N VAL A 83 2.16 -22.58 -13.84
CA VAL A 83 3.33 -23.48 -13.97
C VAL A 83 3.20 -24.64 -12.98
N ALA A 84 2.12 -25.40 -13.10
CA ALA A 84 1.95 -26.72 -12.48
C ALA A 84 1.32 -27.68 -13.49
#